data_AF-A0A8I1RGD9-F1
#
_entry.id   AF-A0A8I1RGD9-F1
#
_cell.length_a   1.000
_cell.length_b   1.000
_cell.length_c   1.000
_cell.angle_alpha   90.00
_cell.angle_beta   90.00
_cell.angle_gamma   90.00
#
_symmetry.space_group_name_H-M   'P 1'
#
loop_
_entity.id
_entity.type
_entity.pdbx_description
1 polymer ?
#
loop_
_entity_poly.entity_id
_entity_poly.type
_entity_poly.pdbx_seq_one_letter_code
_entity_poly.pdbx_strand_id
1 'polypeptide(L)'
;MTRPALDSRVLTELDHVRIDRLLSRTRHQADESLNALLDDADIVPQQQVPADVVTMNTQVTVEDLQDGTRRKLTVCYPENADPNTGFVSVLSPIGTVASEAG
;
A
#
# COMPACT_ATOMS: atom_id res chain seq x y z
N MET A 1 17.97 5.24 21.47
CA MET A 1 17.26 5.78 20.29
C MET A 1 16.87 4.59 19.45
N THR A 2 15.84 3.88 19.87
CA THR A 2 15.38 2.68 19.18
C THR A 2 14.44 3.16 18.11
N ARG A 3 14.80 2.99 16.84
CA ARG A 3 13.83 3.01 15.76
C ARG A 3 13.52 1.54 15.44
N PRO A 4 12.41 0.97 15.93
CA PRO A 4 11.92 -0.26 15.34
C PRO A 4 10.41 -0.17 15.08
N ALA A 5 10.05 -0.26 13.81
CA ALA A 5 8.84 -0.91 13.30
C ALA A 5 8.75 -0.61 11.79
N LEU A 6 9.77 -1.01 11.03
CA LEU A 6 9.61 -1.18 9.57
C LEU A 6 8.85 -2.49 9.26
N ASP A 7 8.47 -3.25 10.30
CA ASP A 7 7.84 -4.56 10.19
C ASP A 7 6.35 -4.58 10.60
N SER A 8 5.80 -3.54 11.23
CA SER A 8 4.34 -3.50 11.53
C SER A 8 3.58 -2.83 10.38
N ARG A 9 2.99 -3.64 9.52
CA ARG A 9 2.14 -3.16 8.42
C ARG A 9 0.77 -2.80 8.96
N VAL A 10 0.51 -1.52 9.14
CA VAL A 10 -0.78 -1.07 9.70
C VAL A 10 -1.85 -1.04 8.61
N LEU A 11 -2.95 -1.77 8.81
CA LEU A 11 -4.12 -1.74 7.93
C LEU A 11 -5.39 -1.45 8.72
N THR A 12 -6.38 -0.87 8.05
CA THR A 12 -7.74 -0.85 8.61
C THR A 12 -8.41 -2.20 8.36
N GLU A 13 -9.38 -2.57 9.21
CA GLU A 13 -10.16 -3.80 9.01
C GLU A 13 -10.86 -3.83 7.63
N LEU A 14 -11.33 -2.67 7.18
CA LEU A 14 -11.96 -2.52 5.86
C LEU A 14 -10.97 -2.78 4.72
N ASP A 15 -9.74 -2.25 4.83
CA ASP A 15 -8.71 -2.45 3.83
C ASP A 15 -8.24 -3.91 3.81
N HIS A 16 -8.03 -4.52 4.97
CA HIS A 16 -7.65 -5.92 5.09
C HIS A 16 -8.66 -6.84 4.36
N VAL A 17 -9.96 -6.70 4.65
CA VAL A 17 -11.02 -7.50 4.00
C VAL A 17 -11.07 -7.26 2.49
N ARG A 18 -10.85 -6.02 2.03
CA ARG A 18 -10.87 -5.69 0.60
C ARG A 18 -9.67 -6.26 -0.14
N ILE A 19 -8.47 -6.11 0.43
CA ILE A 19 -7.23 -6.64 -0.14
C ILE A 19 -7.26 -8.16 -0.16
N ASP A 20 -7.68 -8.83 0.93
CA ASP A 20 -7.87 -10.29 0.98
C ASP A 20 -8.80 -10.80 -0.14
N ARG A 21 -9.94 -10.13 -0.32
CA ARG A 21 -10.88 -10.47 -1.40
C ARG A 21 -10.28 -10.27 -2.80
N LEU A 22 -9.46 -9.24 -2.98
CA LEU A 22 -8.77 -8.97 -4.25
C LEU A 22 -7.70 -10.04 -4.53
N LEU A 23 -6.89 -10.41 -3.55
CA LEU A 23 -5.89 -11.47 -3.66
C LEU A 23 -6.55 -12.83 -3.94
N SER A 24 -7.63 -13.15 -3.23
CA SER A 24 -8.45 -14.35 -3.43
C SER A 24 -9.05 -14.48 -4.83
N ARG A 25 -9.26 -13.36 -5.55
CA ARG A 25 -9.75 -13.33 -6.94
C ARG A 25 -8.61 -13.36 -7.96
N THR A 26 -7.42 -12.89 -7.60
CA THR A 26 -6.25 -12.75 -8.47
C THR A 26 -5.35 -14.00 -8.44
N ARG A 27 -5.94 -15.19 -8.21
CA ARG A 27 -5.28 -16.50 -7.92
C ARG A 27 -4.22 -16.98 -8.93
N HIS A 28 -3.81 -16.19 -9.91
CA HIS A 28 -2.79 -16.54 -10.89
C HIS A 28 -1.53 -15.66 -10.81
N GLN A 29 -1.51 -14.60 -9.99
CA GLN A 29 -0.34 -13.71 -9.84
C GLN A 29 -0.14 -13.14 -8.43
N ALA A 30 -0.95 -13.54 -7.44
CA ALA A 30 -0.72 -13.11 -6.06
C ALA A 30 0.64 -13.67 -5.58
N ASP A 31 1.63 -12.79 -5.53
CA ASP A 31 2.93 -13.01 -4.93
C ASP A 31 2.71 -13.59 -3.53
N GLU A 32 3.20 -14.79 -3.24
CA GLU A 32 3.09 -15.42 -1.91
C GLU A 32 3.56 -14.44 -0.82
N SER A 33 4.56 -13.64 -1.18
CA SER A 33 5.05 -12.50 -0.44
C SER A 33 3.91 -11.58 0.01
N LEU A 34 3.02 -11.15 -0.88
CA LEU A 34 1.95 -10.21 -0.56
C LEU A 34 0.85 -10.80 0.35
N ASN A 35 0.58 -12.10 0.24
CA ASN A 35 -0.32 -12.78 1.19
C ASN A 35 0.31 -12.81 2.59
N ALA A 36 1.59 -13.19 2.69
CA ALA A 36 2.29 -13.20 3.97
C ALA A 36 2.35 -11.81 4.62
N LEU A 37 2.53 -10.76 3.80
CA LEU A 37 2.51 -9.37 4.28
C LEU A 37 1.13 -8.92 4.75
N LEU A 38 0.05 -9.44 4.16
CA LEU A 38 -1.32 -9.16 4.59
C LEU A 38 -1.64 -9.87 5.90
N ASP A 39 -1.21 -11.12 6.06
CA ASP A 39 -1.39 -11.91 7.28
C ASP A 39 -0.63 -11.34 8.49
N ASP A 40 0.52 -10.70 8.24
CA ASP A 40 1.37 -10.07 9.27
C ASP A 40 0.95 -8.62 9.60
N ALA A 41 -0.13 -8.11 8.98
CA ALA A 41 -0.57 -6.74 9.16
C ALA A 41 -1.25 -6.49 10.51
N ASP A 42 -0.85 -5.43 11.20
CA ASP A 42 -1.51 -4.89 12.38
C ASP A 42 -2.81 -4.21 11.99
N ILE A 43 -3.94 -4.83 12.33
CA ILE A 43 -5.26 -4.28 12.08
C ILE A 43 -5.61 -3.25 13.16
N VAL A 44 -5.76 -1.99 12.76
CA VAL A 44 -6.14 -0.88 13.65
C VAL A 44 -7.44 -0.21 13.21
N PRO A 45 -8.18 0.44 14.13
CA PRO A 45 -9.25 1.35 13.76
C PRO A 45 -8.75 2.50 12.88
N GLN A 46 -9.57 2.99 11.95
CA GLN A 46 -9.20 4.08 11.04
C GLN A 46 -8.65 5.33 11.78
N GLN A 47 -9.16 5.62 12.97
CA GLN A 47 -8.74 6.77 13.78
C GLN A 47 -7.35 6.58 14.43
N GLN A 48 -6.81 5.37 14.41
CA GLN A 48 -5.52 5.00 15.00
C GLN A 48 -4.46 4.71 13.94
N VAL A 49 -4.78 4.87 12.65
CA VAL A 49 -3.78 4.77 11.60
C VAL A 49 -2.78 5.92 11.78
N PRO A 50 -1.46 5.63 11.90
CA PRO A 50 -0.44 6.66 12.02
C PRO A 50 -0.48 7.61 10.81
N ALA A 51 -0.20 8.89 11.04
CA ALA A 51 -0.23 9.90 9.98
C ALA A 51 0.83 9.65 8.88
N ASP A 52 1.88 8.91 9.23
CA ASP A 52 2.98 8.55 8.32
C ASP A 52 2.72 7.24 7.55
N VAL A 53 1.56 6.58 7.76
CA VAL A 53 1.17 5.38 7.02
C VAL A 53 0.36 5.76 5.79
N VAL A 54 0.80 5.30 4.62
CA VAL A 54 0.07 5.50 3.37
C VAL A 54 -1.12 4.55 3.30
N THR A 55 -2.33 5.10 3.46
CA THR A 55 -3.59 4.38 3.30
C THR A 55 -4.17 4.46 1.89
N MET A 56 -5.21 3.67 1.63
CA MET A 56 -5.96 3.75 0.38
C MET A 56 -6.53 5.15 0.14
N ASN A 57 -6.46 5.60 -1.11
CA ASN A 57 -6.86 6.93 -1.61
C ASN A 57 -6.03 8.11 -1.07
N THR A 58 -4.90 7.84 -0.41
CA THR A 58 -3.94 8.89 -0.05
C THR A 58 -3.10 9.27 -1.27
N GLN A 59 -2.92 10.58 -1.47
CA GLN A 59 -2.00 11.13 -2.45
C GLN A 59 -0.62 11.34 -1.81
N VAL A 60 0.39 10.70 -2.39
CA VAL A 60 1.79 10.84 -2.00
C VAL A 60 2.58 11.51 -3.11
N THR A 61 3.64 12.23 -2.75
CA THR A 61 4.62 12.73 -3.72
C THR A 61 5.84 11.83 -3.66
N VAL A 62 6.12 11.12 -4.76
CA VAL A 62 7.32 10.31 -4.90
C VAL A 62 8.36 11.07 -5.69
N GLU A 63 9.63 10.85 -5.38
CA GLU A 63 10.76 11.36 -6.13
C GLU A 63 11.46 10.18 -6.81
N ASP A 64 11.65 10.25 -8.12
CA ASP A 64 12.45 9.27 -8.84
C ASP A 64 13.93 9.50 -8.49
N LEU A 65 14.57 8.50 -7.90
CA LEU A 65 15.97 8.61 -7.47
C LEU A 65 16.97 8.64 -8.65
N GLN A 66 16.53 8.29 -9.86
CA GLN A 66 17.40 8.29 -11.04
C GLN A 66 17.57 9.68 -11.64
N ASP A 67 16.52 10.50 -11.66
CA ASP A 67 16.55 11.83 -12.29
C ASP A 67 16.06 12.98 -11.39
N GLY A 68 15.51 12.67 -10.21
CA GLY A 68 14.98 13.65 -9.26
C GLY A 68 13.57 14.14 -9.61
N THR A 69 12.91 13.56 -10.61
CA THR A 69 11.54 13.97 -10.97
C THR A 69 10.55 13.63 -9.87
N ARG A 70 9.79 14.64 -9.44
CA ARG A 70 8.70 14.46 -8.47
C ARG A 70 7.38 14.21 -9.16
N ARG A 71 6.68 13.16 -8.73
CA ARG A 71 5.36 12.76 -9.27
C ARG A 71 4.38 12.57 -8.13
N LYS A 72 3.15 13.03 -8.33
CA LYS A 72 2.05 12.77 -7.41
C LYS A 72 1.39 11.47 -7.80
N LEU A 73 1.32 10.55 -6.86
CA LEU A 73 0.67 9.25 -7.02
C LEU A 73 -0.43 9.12 -5.98
N THR A 74 -1.54 8.51 -6.36
CA THR A 74 -2.63 8.16 -5.44
C THR A 74 -2.69 6.65 -5.35
N VAL A 75 -2.52 6.10 -4.14
CA VAL A 75 -2.66 4.66 -3.92
C VAL A 75 -4.14 4.30 -3.92
N CYS A 76 -4.55 3.30 -4.69
CA CYS A 76 -5.95 2.91 -4.84
C CYS A 76 -6.09 1.39 -5.04
N TYR A 77 -7.32 0.89 -5.06
CA TYR A 77 -7.56 -0.52 -5.42
C TYR A 77 -7.34 -0.76 -6.92
N PRO A 78 -7.05 -2.02 -7.32
CA PRO A 78 -6.79 -2.36 -8.72
C PRO A 78 -7.88 -1.90 -9.70
N GLU A 79 -9.13 -1.89 -9.28
CA GLU A 79 -10.28 -1.46 -10.09
C GLU A 79 -10.29 0.04 -10.42
N ASN A 80 -9.55 0.85 -9.64
CA ASN A 80 -9.43 2.29 -9.82
C ASN A 80 -8.03 2.72 -10.29
N ALA A 81 -7.14 1.77 -10.55
CA ALA A 81 -5.78 2.06 -10.97
C ALA A 81 -5.75 2.56 -12.41
N ASP A 82 -5.11 3.71 -12.61
CA ASP A 82 -4.86 4.31 -13.91
C ASP A 82 -3.50 5.03 -13.87
N PRO A 83 -2.44 4.40 -14.40
CA PRO A 83 -1.10 4.96 -14.35
C PRO A 83 -0.96 6.26 -15.17
N ASN A 84 -1.87 6.53 -16.13
CA ASN A 84 -1.83 7.75 -16.93
C ASN A 84 -2.29 8.97 -16.12
N THR A 85 -3.14 8.74 -15.12
CA THR A 85 -3.69 9.80 -14.25
C THR A 85 -3.03 9.81 -12.86
N GLY A 86 -2.02 8.96 -12.64
CA GLY A 86 -1.28 8.88 -11.39
C GLY A 86 -1.93 8.00 -10.31
N PHE A 87 -2.93 7.19 -10.68
CA PHE A 87 -3.56 6.24 -9.78
C PHE A 87 -2.83 4.90 -9.83
N VAL A 88 -2.21 4.51 -8.72
CA VAL A 88 -1.41 3.30 -8.61
C VAL A 88 -2.14 2.28 -7.75
N SER A 89 -2.20 1.05 -8.22
CA SER A 89 -2.80 -0.05 -7.46
C SER A 89 -1.95 -0.39 -6.24
N VAL A 90 -2.61 -0.63 -5.10
CA VAL A 90 -2.00 -1.22 -3.90
C VAL A 90 -1.29 -2.55 -4.17
N LEU A 91 -1.71 -3.29 -5.21
CA LEU A 91 -1.09 -4.55 -5.62
C LEU A 91 0.05 -4.39 -6.64
N SER A 92 0.34 -3.16 -7.09
CA SER A 92 1.49 -2.92 -7.97
C SER A 92 2.78 -2.87 -7.14
N PRO A 93 3.95 -3.22 -7.73
CA PRO A 93 5.23 -3.14 -7.02
C PRO A 93 5.48 -1.76 -6.38
N ILE A 94 5.09 -0.69 -7.07
CA ILE A 94 5.18 0.68 -6.55
C ILE A 94 4.18 0.92 -5.41
N GLY A 95 2.97 0.34 -5.47
CA GLY A 95 1.95 0.47 -4.42
C GLY A 95 2.34 -0.26 -3.14
N THR A 96 2.87 -1.49 -3.25
CA THR A 96 3.39 -2.26 -2.12
C THR A 96 4.55 -1.54 -1.45
N VAL A 97 5.47 -0.96 -2.23
CA VAL A 97 6.62 -0.19 -1.69
C VAL A 97 6.20 1.19 -1.15
N ALA A 98 5.18 1.84 -1.73
CA ALA A 98 4.68 3.12 -1.22
C ALA A 98 3.98 2.96 0.14
N SER A 99 3.35 1.81 0.41
CA SER A 99 2.91 1.45 1.76
C SER A 99 4.06 1.11 2.72
N GLU A 100 5.29 0.91 2.22
CA GLU A 100 6.50 0.61 3.00
C GLU A 100 7.35 1.86 3.29
N ALA A 101 7.13 2.97 2.58
CA ALA A 101 7.93 4.18 2.70
C ALA A 101 7.28 5.18 3.68
N GLY A 102 7.56 5.00 4.97
CA GLY A 102 7.29 5.94 6.07
C GLY A 102 8.47 6.03 7.02
#